data_AF-A0A9X8VD01-F1
#
_entry.id   AF-A0A9X8VD01-F1
#
_cell.length_a   1.000
_cell.length_b   1.000
_cell.length_c   1.000
_cell.angle_alpha   90.00
_cell.angle_beta   90.00
_cell.angle_gamma   90.00
#
_symmetry.space_group_name_H-M   'P 1'
#
loop_
_entity.id
_entity.type
_entity.pdbx_description
1 polymer ?
#
loop_
_entity_poly.entity_id
_entity_poly.type
_entity_poly.pdbx_seq_one_letter_code
_entity_poly.pdbx_strand_id
1 'polypeptide(L)' 'SEYNVEALYESVNVSTARWVECDDVKKFEEFKRKNEINLALDGGDNLSYIAPTMVNLNLTQERYPDVTFRKTREH' A
#
# COMPACT_ATOMS: atom_id res chain seq x y z
N SER A 1 31.05 5.21 -5.99
CA SER A 1 29.96 4.55 -5.24
C SER A 1 29.66 5.37 -4.02
N GLU A 2 28.50 6.02 -3.95
CA GLU A 2 28.15 6.94 -2.84
C GLU A 2 27.92 6.24 -1.50
N TYR A 3 27.60 4.94 -1.50
CA TYR A 3 27.24 4.20 -0.28
C TYR A 3 28.07 2.94 -0.03
N ASN A 4 28.93 2.53 -0.96
CA ASN A 4 29.74 1.31 -0.85
C ASN A 4 28.95 0.06 -0.40
N VAL A 5 27.70 -0.07 -0.87
CA VAL A 5 26.80 -1.20 -0.58
C VAL A 5 26.68 -2.08 -1.84
N GLU A 6 26.78 -3.39 -1.64
CA GLU A 6 26.37 -4.39 -2.63
C GLU A 6 24.89 -4.72 -2.43
N ALA A 7 24.07 -4.49 -3.46
CA ALA A 7 22.64 -4.77 -3.43
C ALA A 7 22.29 -5.84 -4.47
N LEU A 8 21.42 -6.77 -4.09
CA LEU A 8 20.85 -7.80 -4.96
C LEU A 8 19.33 -7.61 -5.03
N TYR A 9 18.74 -7.93 -6.18
CA TYR A 9 17.29 -7.87 -6.39
C TYR A 9 16.69 -9.27 -6.33
N GLU A 10 15.55 -9.38 -5.64
CA GLU A 10 14.70 -10.57 -5.67
C GLU A 10 13.35 -10.22 -6.30
N SER A 11 12.79 -11.16 -7.06
CA SER A 11 11.47 -10.98 -7.67
C SER A 11 10.38 -11.04 -6.60
N VAL A 12 9.52 -10.03 -6.58
CA VAL A 12 8.36 -9.97 -5.69
C VAL A 12 7.07 -9.96 -6.49
N ASN A 13 6.02 -10.57 -5.93
CA ASN A 13 4.72 -10.64 -6.59
C ASN A 13 3.88 -9.39 -6.28
N VAL A 14 4.27 -8.27 -6.88
CA VAL A 14 3.63 -6.97 -6.72
C VAL A 14 3.27 -6.42 -8.09
N SER A 15 2.00 -6.06 -8.27
CA SER A 15 1.53 -5.43 -9.51
C SER A 15 1.50 -3.91 -9.39
N THR A 16 1.02 -3.36 -8.27
CA THR A 16 0.93 -1.91 -8.09
C THR A 16 0.81 -1.51 -6.62
N ALA A 17 1.17 -0.27 -6.30
CA ALA A 17 0.99 0.33 -4.97
C ALA A 17 0.02 1.51 -5.03
N ARG A 18 -0.76 1.72 -3.96
CA ARG A 18 -1.65 2.87 -3.80
C ARG A 18 -1.51 3.43 -2.39
N TRP A 19 -1.36 4.74 -2.25
CA TRP A 19 -1.49 5.36 -0.93
C TRP A 19 -2.92 5.22 -0.44
N VAL A 20 -3.06 4.89 0.83
CA VAL A 20 -4.37 4.65 1.46
C VAL A 20 -4.64 5.68 2.54
N GLU A 21 -5.82 6.29 2.45
CA GLU A 21 -6.29 7.30 3.38
C GLU A 21 -7.76 7.04 3.70
N CYS A 22 -8.18 7.35 4.92
CA CYS A 22 -9.57 7.18 5.34
C CYS A 22 -9.87 8.18 6.45
N ASP A 23 -11.03 8.82 6.39
CA ASP A 23 -11.45 9.82 7.38
C ASP A 23 -11.98 9.17 8.67
N ASP A 24 -12.47 7.93 8.59
CA ASP A 24 -12.98 7.17 9.75
C ASP A 24 -11.88 6.28 10.34
N VAL A 25 -11.36 6.70 11.49
CA VAL A 25 -10.30 5.97 12.21
C VAL A 25 -10.68 4.53 12.51
N LYS A 26 -11.93 4.24 12.90
CA LYS A 26 -12.32 2.87 13.27
C LYS A 26 -12.31 1.95 12.06
N LYS A 27 -12.85 2.42 10.93
CA LYS A 27 -12.83 1.67 9.67
C LYS A 27 -11.41 1.52 9.14
N PHE A 28 -10.58 2.54 9.29
CA PHE A 28 -9.20 2.48 8.85
C PHE A 28 -8.37 1.49 9.66
N GLU A 29 -8.55 1.42 10.97
CA GLU A 29 -7.90 0.41 11.81
C GLU A 29 -8.36 -1.01 11.47
N GLU A 30 -9.65 -1.21 11.17
CA GLU A 30 -10.13 -2.50 10.66
C GLU A 30 -9.46 -2.87 9.32
N PHE A 31 -9.40 -1.92 8.38
CA PHE A 31 -8.73 -2.09 7.10
C PHE A 31 -7.25 -2.47 7.29
N LYS A 32 -6.53 -1.75 8.16
CA LYS A 32 -5.11 -2.02 8.48
C LYS A 32 -4.93 -3.43 9.01
N ARG A 33 -5.72 -3.82 10.01
CA ARG A 33 -5.63 -5.16 10.62
C ARG A 33 -5.95 -6.27 9.64
N LYS A 34 -6.90 -6.08 8.72
CA LYS A 34 -7.32 -7.12 7.76
C LYS A 34 -6.39 -7.22 6.55
N ASN A 35 -5.67 -6.16 6.23
CA ASN A 35 -4.81 -6.08 5.05
C ASN A 35 -3.32 -5.91 5.39
N GLU A 36 -2.93 -6.14 6.64
CA GLU A 36 -1.58 -5.92 7.18
C GLU A 36 -0.45 -6.47 6.27
N ILE A 37 -0.64 -7.66 5.72
CA ILE A 37 0.33 -8.33 4.83
C ILE A 37 0.59 -7.54 3.54
N ASN A 38 -0.41 -6.79 3.08
CA ASN A 38 -0.35 -5.98 1.86
C ASN A 38 -0.14 -4.49 2.19
N LEU A 39 0.29 -4.13 3.39
CA LEU A 39 0.53 -2.74 3.78
C LEU A 39 2.02 -2.50 4.04
N ALA A 40 2.51 -1.37 3.55
CA ALA A 40 3.87 -0.92 3.77
C ALA A 40 3.90 0.60 3.99
N LEU A 41 4.96 1.07 4.65
CA LEU A 41 5.27 2.49 4.74
C LEU A 41 6.24 2.85 3.62
N ASP A 42 6.02 4.00 2.98
CA ASP A 42 7.00 4.58 2.07
C ASP A 42 8.10 5.36 2.83
N GLY A 43 9.06 5.94 2.11
CA GLY A 43 10.16 6.69 2.71
C GLY A 43 9.75 7.98 3.44
N GLY A 44 8.48 8.38 3.36
CA GLY A 44 7.90 9.51 4.08
C GLY A 44 6.86 9.11 5.12
N ASP A 45 6.91 7.86 5.59
CA ASP A 45 5.97 7.28 6.57
C ASP A 45 4.50 7.27 6.12
N ASN A 46 4.24 7.28 4.80
CA ASN A 46 2.88 7.21 4.27
C ASN A 46 2.46 5.76 4.05
N LEU A 47 1.27 5.42 4.53
CA LEU A 47 0.72 4.08 4.40
C LEU A 47 0.31 3.80 2.94
N SER A 48 0.84 2.69 2.43
CA SER A 48 0.64 2.25 1.06
C SER A 48 0.15 0.81 1.01
N TYR A 49 -0.91 0.56 0.23
CA TYR A 49 -1.39 -0.77 -0.09
C TYR A 49 -0.64 -1.33 -1.29
N ILE A 50 0.03 -2.46 -1.09
CA ILE A 50 0.83 -3.19 -2.06
C ILE A 50 -0.04 -4.31 -2.65
N ALA A 51 -0.63 -4.05 -3.81
CA ALA A 51 -1.51 -5.00 -4.47
C ALA A 51 -0.71 -6.05 -5.26
N PRO A 52 -0.83 -7.35 -4.95
CA PRO A 52 -0.20 -8.40 -5.74
C PRO A 52 -0.81 -8.50 -7.15
N THR A 53 -2.11 -8.21 -7.30
CA THR A 53 -2.81 -8.20 -8.61
C THR A 53 -3.83 -7.07 -8.68
N MET A 54 -4.23 -6.69 -9.90
CA MET A 54 -5.31 -5.71 -10.12
C MET A 54 -6.67 -6.20 -9.61
N VAL A 55 -6.95 -7.51 -9.69
CA VAL A 55 -8.19 -8.09 -9.15
C VAL A 55 -8.22 -7.94 -7.62
N ASN A 56 -7.10 -8.19 -6.95
CA ASN A 56 -7.00 -7.99 -5.51
C ASN A 56 -7.24 -6.51 -5.14
N LEU A 57 -6.66 -5.56 -5.87
CA LEU A 57 -6.92 -4.14 -5.64
C LEU A 57 -8.41 -3.81 -5.77
N ASN A 58 -9.05 -4.22 -6.86
CA ASN A 58 -10.46 -3.93 -7.10
C ASN A 58 -11.37 -4.52 -6.01
N LEU A 59 -11.13 -5.77 -5.61
CA LEU A 59 -11.90 -6.42 -4.53
C LEU A 59 -11.70 -5.73 -3.17
N THR A 60 -10.49 -5.24 -2.90
CA THR A 60 -10.21 -4.49 -1.67
C THR A 60 -10.90 -3.12 -1.70
N GLN A 61 -10.93 -2.43 -2.84
CA GLN A 61 -11.66 -1.18 -3.00
C GLN A 61 -13.17 -1.35 -2.83
N GLU A 62 -13.75 -2.43 -3.37
CA GLU A 62 -15.17 -2.76 -3.20
C GLU A 62 -15.52 -3.11 -1.74
N ARG A 63 -14.62 -3.81 -1.04
CA ARG A 63 -14.81 -4.20 0.36
C ARG A 63 -14.68 -3.02 1.32
N TYR A 64 -13.82 -2.06 1.01
CA TYR A 64 -13.52 -0.89 1.86
C TYR A 64 -13.78 0.40 1.09
N PRO A 65 -15.05 0.73 0.77
CA PRO A 65 -15.39 1.90 -0.04
C PRO A 65 -15.07 3.22 0.67
N ASP A 66 -14.95 3.22 2.00
CA ASP A 66 -14.56 4.37 2.81
C ASP A 66 -13.05 4.67 2.78
N VAL A 67 -12.24 3.73 2.28
CA VAL A 67 -10.79 3.89 2.15
C VAL A 67 -10.49 4.40 0.75
N THR A 68 -9.84 5.55 0.67
CA THR A 68 -9.40 6.16 -0.58
C THR A 68 -8.06 5.58 -0.99
N PHE A 69 -7.97 5.09 -2.24
CA PHE A 69 -6.76 4.55 -2.83
C PHE A 69 -6.21 5.53 -3.89
N ARG A 70 -5.14 6.25 -3.56
CA ARG A 70 -4.54 7.26 -4.43
C ARG A 70 -3.44 6.67 -5.31
N LYS A 71 -3.49 6.96 -6.62
CA LYS A 71 -2.45 6.58 -7.58
C LYS A 71 -1.28 7.57 -7.59
N THR A 72 -1.53 8.81 -7.21
CA THR A 72 -0.57 9.91 -7.17
C THR A 72 -0.75 10.67 -5.87
N ARG A 73 0.35 11.18 -5.31
CA ARG A 73 0.38 12.05 -4.14
C ARG A 73 1.35 13.20 -4.42
N GLU A 74 1.04 14.39 -3.91
CA GLU A 74 1.96 15.53 -3.93
C GLU A 74 3.17 15.24 -3.02
N HIS A 75 4.35 15.64 -3.46
CA HIS A 75 5.66 15.31 -2.84
C HIS A 75 5.97 16.22 -1.65
#